data_AF-A0A379RWK5-F1
#
_entry.id   AF-A0A379RWK5-F1
#
_cell.length_a   1.000
_cell.length_b   1.000
_cell.length_c   1.000
_cell.angle_alpha   90.00
_cell.angle_beta   90.00
_cell.angle_gamma   90.00
#
_symmetry.space_group_name_H-M   'P 1'
#
loop_
_entity.id
_entity.type
_entity.pdbx_description
1 polymer ?
#
loop_
_entity_poly.entity_id
_entity_poly.type
_entity_poly.pdbx_seq_one_letter_code
_entity_poly.pdbx_strand_id
1 'polypeptide(L)'
;MLQQDAPAVPEGLPEHSLRDPFILEFLDLKDEYSESDLEEALLNHLMDFMLELGDDFAFVGRQRRLRIDDSWFRVDLLFFHRKLRCLLVVDLKVGKFSYSDAGQMNMYLNYAKEHWTMPGENPPVGLILCAEKGAGEAYYALNGLPNTVMASEYKVQLPDEKLLADELVRSQNLLDTRKS
;
A
#
# COMPACT_ATOMS: atom_id res chain seq x y z
N MET A 1 18.71 32.00 -18.10
CA MET A 1 18.35 30.58 -18.28
C MET A 1 18.10 30.02 -16.89
N LEU A 2 16.85 29.67 -16.58
CA LEU A 2 16.50 29.04 -15.32
C LEU A 2 16.92 27.56 -15.44
N GLN A 3 17.91 27.15 -14.66
CA GLN A 3 18.23 25.73 -14.47
C GLN A 3 17.03 25.09 -13.77
N GLN A 4 16.34 24.20 -14.49
CA GLN A 4 15.41 23.26 -13.86
C GLN A 4 16.27 22.17 -13.23
N ASP A 5 16.37 22.18 -11.91
CA ASP A 5 16.91 21.04 -11.18
C ASP A 5 15.98 19.84 -11.44
N ALA A 6 16.55 18.77 -11.97
CA ALA A 6 15.85 17.50 -12.11
C ALA A 6 15.36 17.04 -10.73
N PRO A 7 14.14 16.47 -10.61
CA PRO A 7 13.68 15.95 -9.32
C PRO A 7 14.69 14.93 -8.80
N ALA A 8 15.15 15.16 -7.57
CA ALA A 8 16.07 14.27 -6.89
C ALA A 8 15.48 12.85 -6.85
N VAL A 9 16.25 11.87 -7.32
CA VAL A 9 15.89 10.45 -7.22
C VAL A 9 15.63 10.16 -5.74
N PRO A 10 14.45 9.63 -5.36
CA PRO A 10 14.16 9.34 -3.96
C PRO A 10 15.23 8.40 -3.39
N GLU A 11 15.90 8.83 -2.32
CA GLU A 11 16.84 8.00 -1.56
C GLU A 11 16.03 6.94 -0.79
N GLY A 12 15.75 5.80 -1.43
CA GLY A 12 15.06 4.66 -0.83
C GLY A 12 14.04 4.02 -1.77
N LEU A 13 14.04 2.68 -1.83
CA LEU A 13 12.97 1.95 -2.50
C LEU A 13 11.71 2.05 -1.63
N PRO A 14 10.53 2.41 -2.19
CA PRO A 14 9.27 2.46 -1.44
C PRO A 14 8.98 1.18 -0.66
N GLU A 15 9.50 0.06 -1.16
CA GLU A 15 9.41 -1.27 -0.58
C GLU A 15 9.99 -1.41 0.81
N HIS A 16 11.01 -0.60 1.14
CA HIS A 16 11.64 -0.62 2.45
C HIS A 16 10.99 0.34 3.45
N SER A 17 10.06 1.19 2.98
CA SER A 17 9.39 2.19 3.82
C SER A 17 8.02 1.73 4.34
N LEU A 18 7.49 0.63 3.82
CA LEU A 18 6.18 0.08 4.19
C LEU A 18 6.35 -1.24 4.94
N ARG A 19 5.49 -1.47 5.94
CA ARG A 19 5.45 -2.76 6.66
C ARG A 19 4.81 -3.83 5.78
N ASP A 20 5.28 -5.07 5.88
CA ASP A 20 4.64 -6.26 5.28
C ASP A 20 4.95 -7.47 6.19
N PRO A 21 3.94 -8.09 6.83
CA PRO A 21 2.52 -7.73 6.83
C PRO A 21 2.19 -6.54 7.77
N PHE A 22 1.03 -5.92 7.56
CA PHE A 22 0.44 -4.97 8.51
C PHE A 22 -0.32 -5.70 9.63
N ILE A 23 -0.05 -5.34 10.89
CA ILE A 23 -0.79 -5.89 12.04
C ILE A 23 -1.91 -4.91 12.42
N LEU A 24 -3.17 -5.32 12.19
CA LEU A 24 -4.38 -4.51 12.36
C LEU A 24 -5.34 -5.07 13.41
N GLU A 25 -4.80 -5.70 14.46
CA GLU A 25 -5.60 -6.30 15.55
C GLU A 25 -6.45 -5.28 16.31
N PHE A 26 -6.01 -4.02 16.34
CA PHE A 26 -6.71 -2.92 16.99
C PHE A 26 -8.09 -2.60 16.38
N LEU A 27 -8.42 -3.17 15.22
CA LEU A 27 -9.71 -2.94 14.54
C LEU A 27 -10.88 -3.72 15.15
N ASP A 28 -10.61 -4.78 15.93
CA ASP A 28 -11.62 -5.66 16.54
C ASP A 28 -12.74 -6.09 15.56
N LEU A 29 -12.34 -6.45 14.34
CA LEU A 29 -13.27 -6.86 13.28
C LEU A 29 -13.77 -8.29 13.53
N LYS A 30 -15.06 -8.51 13.24
CA LYS A 30 -15.70 -9.84 13.26
C LYS A 30 -15.21 -10.71 12.09
N ASP A 31 -15.50 -12.00 12.12
CA ASP A 31 -15.04 -12.96 11.10
C ASP A 31 -15.52 -12.65 9.66
N GLU A 32 -16.68 -11.99 9.53
CA GLU A 32 -17.22 -11.53 8.23
C GLU A 32 -17.33 -10.01 8.19
N TYR A 33 -16.64 -9.38 7.23
CA TYR A 33 -16.65 -7.95 6.98
C TYR A 33 -16.42 -7.65 5.49
N SER A 34 -16.89 -6.50 5.02
CA SER A 34 -16.64 -5.98 3.68
C SER A 34 -15.43 -5.04 3.64
N GLU A 35 -14.95 -4.68 2.44
CA GLU A 35 -13.91 -3.65 2.28
C GLU A 35 -14.33 -2.32 2.90
N SER A 36 -15.63 -1.97 2.80
CA SER A 36 -16.17 -0.75 3.41
C SER A 36 -16.13 -0.81 4.95
N ASP A 37 -16.41 -1.97 5.55
CA ASP A 37 -16.32 -2.15 7.00
C ASP A 37 -14.86 -2.06 7.48
N LEU A 38 -13.93 -2.68 6.75
CA LEU A 38 -12.49 -2.59 7.04
C LEU A 38 -12.00 -1.15 6.99
N GLU A 39 -12.38 -0.42 5.95
CA GLU A 39 -12.02 0.99 5.80
C GLU A 39 -12.59 1.85 6.94
N GLU A 40 -13.87 1.65 7.28
CA GLU A 40 -14.51 2.38 8.37
C GLU A 40 -13.83 2.11 9.72
N ALA A 41 -13.50 0.86 10.00
CA ALA A 41 -12.74 0.49 11.20
C ALA A 41 -11.35 1.17 11.21
N LEU A 42 -10.61 1.12 10.09
CA LEU A 42 -9.30 1.76 9.98
C LEU A 42 -9.35 3.26 10.27
N LEU A 43 -10.44 3.93 9.92
CA LEU A 43 -10.58 5.35 10.13
C LEU A 43 -11.02 5.72 11.55
N ASN A 44 -11.87 4.89 12.15
CA ASN A 44 -12.18 5.02 13.58
C ASN A 44 -10.92 4.84 14.44
N HIS A 45 -9.97 4.04 13.95
CA HIS A 45 -8.66 3.79 14.55
C HIS A 45 -7.51 4.43 13.77
N LEU A 46 -7.74 5.56 13.10
CA LEU A 46 -6.74 6.17 12.21
C LEU A 46 -5.43 6.46 12.95
N MET A 47 -5.49 6.82 14.23
CA MET A 47 -4.30 7.05 15.04
C MET A 47 -3.44 5.77 15.15
N ASP A 48 -4.06 4.64 15.48
CA ASP A 48 -3.36 3.35 15.62
C ASP A 48 -2.82 2.88 14.27
N PHE A 49 -3.60 3.05 13.19
CA PHE A 49 -3.14 2.74 11.85
C PHE A 49 -1.96 3.61 11.40
N MET A 50 -1.96 4.89 11.75
CA MET A 50 -0.83 5.80 11.48
C MET A 50 0.44 5.36 12.21
N LEU A 51 0.32 4.84 13.44
CA LEU A 51 1.46 4.27 14.17
C LEU A 51 1.99 2.99 13.50
N GLU A 52 1.11 2.17 12.94
CA GLU A 52 1.49 0.99 12.17
C GLU A 52 2.17 1.37 10.84
N LEU A 53 1.69 2.40 10.15
CA LEU A 53 2.32 2.94 8.94
C LEU A 53 3.71 3.53 9.22
N GLY A 54 3.86 4.29 10.31
CA GLY A 54 5.08 4.95 10.73
C GLY A 54 5.08 6.49 10.57
N ASP A 55 6.17 7.12 10.99
CA ASP A 55 6.22 8.57 11.25
C ASP A 55 6.26 9.48 10.01
N ASP A 56 6.52 8.90 8.84
CA ASP A 56 6.70 9.66 7.60
C ASP A 56 5.41 9.85 6.80
N PHE A 57 4.28 9.32 7.28
CA PHE A 57 3.01 9.41 6.58
C PHE A 57 2.17 10.59 7.08
N ALA A 58 1.39 11.16 6.16
CA ALA A 58 0.34 12.13 6.48
C ALA A 58 -0.94 11.72 5.77
N PHE A 59 -2.05 11.64 6.51
CA PHE A 59 -3.36 11.35 5.92
C PHE A 59 -3.85 12.53 5.08
N VAL A 60 -4.20 12.26 3.82
CA VAL A 60 -4.68 13.28 2.87
C VAL A 60 -6.20 13.17 2.68
N GLY A 61 -6.74 11.95 2.65
CA GLY A 61 -8.18 11.74 2.56
C GLY A 61 -8.57 10.28 2.33
N ARG A 62 -9.88 10.05 2.29
CA ARG A 62 -10.50 8.74 2.01
C ARG A 62 -11.49 8.83 0.87
N GLN A 63 -11.87 7.68 0.30
CA GLN A 63 -12.94 7.55 -0.68
C GLN A 63 -12.80 8.56 -1.82
N ARG A 64 -11.55 8.84 -2.23
CA ARG A 64 -11.21 9.91 -3.16
C ARG A 64 -11.70 9.50 -4.54
N ARG A 65 -12.66 10.25 -5.06
CA ARG A 65 -13.27 9.97 -6.36
C ARG A 65 -12.38 10.50 -7.47
N LEU A 66 -12.25 9.71 -8.52
CA LEU A 66 -11.73 10.13 -9.81
C LEU A 66 -12.73 9.77 -10.90
N ARG A 67 -12.78 10.61 -11.93
CA ARG A 67 -13.67 10.42 -13.07
C ARG A 67 -12.82 10.31 -14.32
N ILE A 68 -13.05 9.25 -15.09
CA ILE A 68 -12.47 9.03 -16.40
C ILE A 68 -13.64 8.77 -17.34
N ASP A 69 -13.79 9.62 -18.34
CA ASP A 69 -14.97 9.67 -19.22
C ASP A 69 -16.28 9.72 -18.40
N ASP A 70 -17.12 8.69 -18.55
CA ASP A 70 -18.40 8.55 -17.83
C ASP A 70 -18.33 7.57 -16.65
N SER A 71 -17.13 7.07 -16.33
CA SER A 71 -16.92 6.14 -15.23
C SER A 71 -16.40 6.86 -13.98
N TRP A 72 -16.98 6.50 -12.84
CA TRP A 72 -16.51 6.94 -11.53
C TRP A 72 -15.74 5.81 -10.85
N PHE A 73 -14.55 6.13 -10.41
CA PHE A 73 -13.73 5.25 -9.59
C PHE A 73 -13.45 5.89 -8.24
N ARG A 74 -12.94 5.07 -7.31
CA ARG A 74 -12.72 5.48 -5.95
C ARG A 74 -11.46 4.82 -5.40
N VAL A 75 -10.61 5.65 -4.82
CA VAL A 75 -9.46 5.22 -4.01
C VAL A 75 -9.90 5.21 -2.55
N ASP A 76 -9.63 4.11 -1.85
CA ASP A 76 -10.07 3.94 -0.45
C ASP A 76 -9.37 4.92 0.48
N LEU A 77 -8.04 4.95 0.48
CA LEU A 77 -7.25 5.85 1.32
C LEU A 77 -6.13 6.52 0.51
N LEU A 78 -5.84 7.77 0.87
CA LEU A 78 -4.79 8.58 0.26
C LEU A 78 -3.91 9.17 1.36
N PHE A 79 -2.62 8.90 1.27
CA PHE A 79 -1.59 9.43 2.15
C PHE A 79 -0.55 10.21 1.36
N PHE A 80 0.27 10.98 2.07
CA PHE A 80 1.49 11.58 1.57
C PHE A 80 2.67 11.05 2.37
N HIS A 81 3.71 10.57 1.68
CA HIS A 81 4.95 10.13 2.31
C HIS A 81 5.97 11.26 2.29
N ARG A 82 6.38 11.73 3.47
CA ARG A 82 7.22 12.92 3.65
C ARG A 82 8.64 12.76 3.10
N LYS A 83 9.33 11.67 3.41
CA LYS A 83 10.69 11.40 2.88
C LYS A 83 10.70 11.14 1.37
N LEU A 84 9.81 10.27 0.89
CA LEU A 84 9.70 9.98 -0.55
C LEU A 84 9.11 11.14 -1.35
N ARG A 85 8.43 12.09 -0.67
CA ARG A 85 7.78 13.26 -1.25
C ARG A 85 6.74 12.91 -2.33
N CYS A 86 5.97 11.86 -2.11
CA CYS A 86 4.97 11.38 -3.07
C CYS A 86 3.64 11.05 -2.39
N LEU A 87 2.57 11.00 -3.18
CA LEU A 87 1.31 10.42 -2.75
C LEU A 87 1.44 8.89 -2.64
N LEU A 88 0.83 8.32 -1.61
CA LEU A 88 0.61 6.89 -1.46
C LEU A 88 -0.88 6.62 -1.64
N VAL A 89 -1.23 5.96 -2.74
CA VAL A 89 -2.59 5.55 -3.10
C VAL A 89 -2.82 4.14 -2.54
N VAL A 90 -3.81 3.99 -1.67
CA VAL A 90 -4.06 2.71 -0.98
C VAL A 90 -5.44 2.18 -1.35
N ASP A 91 -5.49 0.89 -1.70
CA ASP A 91 -6.70 0.13 -2.03
C ASP A 91 -6.79 -1.08 -1.11
N LEU A 92 -7.95 -1.29 -0.48
CA LEU A 92 -8.18 -2.34 0.51
C LEU A 92 -8.91 -3.52 -0.13
N LYS A 93 -8.48 -4.76 0.19
CA LYS A 93 -9.11 -6.00 -0.29
C LYS A 93 -9.30 -6.97 0.85
N VAL A 94 -10.55 -7.36 1.13
CA VAL A 94 -10.83 -8.45 2.09
C VAL A 94 -10.44 -9.80 1.50
N GLY A 95 -10.47 -9.91 0.17
CA GLY A 95 -10.04 -11.09 -0.55
C GLY A 95 -8.55 -11.17 -0.84
N LYS A 96 -8.20 -12.22 -1.57
CA LYS A 96 -6.88 -12.41 -2.16
C LYS A 96 -6.62 -11.40 -3.25
N PHE A 97 -5.40 -10.87 -3.31
CA PHE A 97 -4.93 -10.05 -4.42
C PHE A 97 -5.12 -10.76 -5.78
N SER A 98 -5.57 -10.01 -6.80
CA SER A 98 -5.72 -10.46 -8.18
C SER A 98 -4.98 -9.57 -9.18
N TYR A 99 -4.71 -10.09 -10.38
CA TYR A 99 -4.16 -9.28 -11.48
C TYR A 99 -5.03 -8.06 -11.86
N SER A 100 -6.34 -8.12 -11.61
CA SER A 100 -7.27 -7.01 -11.87
C SER A 100 -6.96 -5.82 -10.96
N ASP A 101 -6.58 -6.08 -9.71
CA ASP A 101 -6.27 -5.06 -8.73
C ASP A 101 -5.00 -4.29 -9.13
N ALA A 102 -3.99 -4.98 -9.68
CA ALA A 102 -2.79 -4.33 -10.22
C ALA A 102 -3.11 -3.41 -11.40
N GLY A 103 -3.98 -3.85 -12.32
CA GLY A 103 -4.43 -3.04 -13.45
C GLY A 103 -5.18 -1.78 -13.00
N GLN A 104 -6.09 -1.93 -12.04
CA GLN A 104 -6.84 -0.83 -11.44
C GLN A 104 -5.91 0.16 -10.72
N MET A 105 -4.99 -0.33 -9.89
CA MET A 105 -4.02 0.52 -9.20
C MET A 105 -3.11 1.28 -10.18
N ASN A 106 -2.65 0.64 -11.25
CA ASN A 106 -1.84 1.32 -12.26
C ASN A 106 -2.61 2.48 -12.93
N MET A 107 -3.91 2.30 -13.19
CA MET A 107 -4.78 3.38 -13.66
C MET A 107 -4.89 4.51 -12.63
N TYR A 108 -5.07 4.19 -11.34
CA TYR A 108 -5.14 5.17 -10.26
C TYR A 108 -3.85 6.01 -10.16
N LEU A 109 -2.69 5.37 -10.26
CA LEU A 109 -1.40 6.05 -10.20
C LEU A 109 -1.18 6.99 -11.39
N ASN A 110 -1.58 6.58 -12.60
CA ASN A 110 -1.52 7.46 -13.77
C ASN A 110 -2.40 8.71 -13.57
N TYR A 111 -3.63 8.52 -13.11
CA TYR A 111 -4.54 9.64 -12.84
C TYR A 111 -4.00 10.56 -11.73
N ALA A 112 -3.52 9.99 -10.63
CA ALA A 112 -2.96 10.75 -9.51
C ALA A 112 -1.70 11.53 -9.93
N LYS A 113 -0.86 10.94 -10.78
CA LYS A 113 0.34 11.60 -11.33
C LYS A 113 -0.02 12.84 -12.14
N GLU A 114 -1.08 12.79 -12.94
CA GLU A 114 -1.50 13.89 -13.81
C GLU A 114 -2.31 14.96 -13.08
N HIS A 115 -3.18 14.56 -12.14
CA HIS A 115 -4.21 15.46 -11.60
C HIS A 115 -4.07 15.77 -10.11
N TRP A 116 -3.38 14.94 -9.33
CA TRP A 116 -3.30 15.11 -7.87
C TRP A 116 -1.90 15.46 -7.38
N THR A 117 -0.87 15.09 -8.14
CA THR A 117 0.54 15.32 -7.80
C THR A 117 0.88 16.80 -8.01
N MET A 118 1.45 17.44 -6.99
CA MET A 118 1.83 18.85 -7.04
C MET A 118 3.25 19.06 -7.62
N PRO A 119 3.57 20.26 -8.12
CA PRO A 119 4.93 20.59 -8.54
C PRO A 119 5.95 20.33 -7.42
N GLY A 120 6.97 19.52 -7.72
CA GLY A 120 8.01 19.15 -6.76
C GLY A 120 7.71 17.91 -5.93
N GLU A 121 6.59 17.23 -6.17
CA GLU A 121 6.33 15.89 -5.65
C GLU A 121 6.84 14.82 -6.63
N ASN A 122 7.27 13.68 -6.08
CA ASN A 122 7.68 12.51 -6.83
C ASN A 122 6.45 11.72 -7.33
N PRO A 123 6.60 10.84 -8.34
CA PRO A 123 5.51 10.00 -8.83
C PRO A 123 4.83 9.22 -7.69
N PRO A 124 3.49 9.06 -7.74
CA PRO A 124 2.75 8.39 -6.68
C PRO A 124 3.10 6.89 -6.63
N VAL A 125 2.97 6.32 -5.44
CA VAL A 125 3.17 4.89 -5.17
C VAL A 125 1.83 4.26 -4.83
N GLY A 126 1.58 3.05 -5.35
CA GLY A 126 0.38 2.27 -5.08
C GLY A 126 0.63 1.18 -4.06
N LEU A 127 -0.25 1.05 -3.08
CA LEU A 127 -0.25 -0.02 -2.09
C LEU A 127 -1.62 -0.72 -2.09
N ILE A 128 -1.62 -2.01 -2.37
CA ILE A 128 -2.79 -2.86 -2.22
C ILE A 128 -2.63 -3.63 -0.92
N LEU A 129 -3.54 -3.40 0.04
CA LEU A 129 -3.60 -4.13 1.30
C LEU A 129 -4.63 -5.24 1.19
N CYS A 130 -4.18 -6.50 1.21
CA CYS A 130 -5.05 -7.66 1.02
C CYS A 130 -4.95 -8.67 2.17
N ALA A 131 -5.99 -9.48 2.40
CA ALA A 131 -5.95 -10.50 3.44
C ALA A 131 -4.96 -11.65 3.12
N GLU A 132 -4.81 -11.96 1.83
CA GLU A 132 -3.88 -12.96 1.32
C GLU A 132 -3.16 -12.46 0.07
N LYS A 133 -1.83 -12.56 0.06
CA LYS A 133 -0.98 -12.23 -1.09
C LYS A 133 -0.62 -13.53 -1.78
N GLY A 134 -1.26 -13.80 -2.92
CA GLY A 134 -0.87 -14.91 -3.79
C GLY A 134 0.51 -14.66 -4.40
N ALA A 135 1.59 -15.14 -3.78
CA ALA A 135 2.98 -14.78 -4.14
C ALA A 135 3.32 -14.90 -5.64
N GLY A 136 2.84 -15.95 -6.31
CA GLY A 136 3.07 -16.13 -7.75
C GLY A 136 2.29 -15.14 -8.61
N GLU A 137 1.01 -14.95 -8.32
CA GLU A 137 0.15 -14.02 -9.07
C GLU A 137 0.58 -12.57 -8.85
N ALA A 138 0.89 -12.19 -7.61
CA ALA A 138 1.44 -10.88 -7.28
C ALA A 138 2.75 -10.61 -8.02
N TYR A 139 3.67 -11.57 -8.07
CA TYR A 139 4.92 -11.43 -8.80
C TYR A 139 4.68 -11.10 -10.29
N TYR A 140 3.86 -11.88 -10.98
CA TYR A 140 3.61 -11.67 -12.41
C TYR A 140 2.75 -10.44 -12.71
N ALA A 141 1.82 -10.08 -11.83
CA ALA A 141 0.94 -8.93 -12.03
C ALA A 141 1.64 -7.59 -11.76
N LEU A 142 2.58 -7.56 -10.83
CA LEU A 142 3.29 -6.34 -10.43
C LEU A 142 4.57 -6.11 -11.23
N ASN A 143 5.25 -7.17 -11.66
CA ASN A 143 6.51 -7.05 -12.37
C ASN A 143 6.34 -6.41 -13.76
N GLY A 144 7.14 -5.39 -14.06
CA GLY A 144 7.12 -4.68 -15.34
C GLY A 144 6.09 -3.56 -15.44
N LEU A 145 5.35 -3.25 -14.36
CA LEU A 145 4.50 -2.06 -14.33
C LEU A 145 5.34 -0.77 -14.38
N PRO A 146 4.90 0.25 -15.15
CA PRO A 146 5.62 1.52 -15.26
C PRO A 146 5.54 2.36 -13.98
N ASN A 147 4.46 2.19 -13.19
CA ASN A 147 4.29 2.82 -11.90
C ASN A 147 4.63 1.83 -10.78
N THR A 148 5.11 2.35 -9.65
CA THR A 148 5.45 1.54 -8.49
C THR A 148 4.16 1.07 -7.79
N VAL A 149 3.85 -0.21 -7.96
CA VAL A 149 2.71 -0.86 -7.28
C VAL A 149 3.24 -1.96 -6.38
N MET A 150 2.74 -1.96 -5.16
CA MET A 150 3.06 -2.94 -4.13
C MET A 150 1.78 -3.63 -3.65
N ALA A 151 1.90 -4.89 -3.27
CA ALA A 151 0.85 -5.61 -2.54
C ALA A 151 1.45 -6.08 -1.21
N SER A 152 0.71 -5.89 -0.12
CA SER A 152 1.10 -6.30 1.23
C SER A 152 -0.05 -7.03 1.89
N GLU A 153 0.27 -8.02 2.71
CA GLU A 153 -0.76 -8.68 3.52
C GLU A 153 -1.09 -7.84 4.76
N TYR A 154 -2.32 -7.96 5.25
CA TYR A 154 -2.68 -7.52 6.59
C TYR A 154 -3.21 -8.68 7.44
N LYS A 155 -3.03 -8.59 8.75
CA LYS A 155 -3.56 -9.55 9.74
C LYS A 155 -4.40 -8.79 10.77
N VAL A 156 -5.68 -9.11 10.85
CA VAL A 156 -6.63 -8.54 11.85
C VAL A 156 -6.64 -9.30 13.17
N GLN A 157 -5.95 -10.43 13.24
CA GLN A 157 -5.73 -11.19 14.46
C GLN A 157 -4.25 -11.55 14.51
N LEU A 158 -3.62 -11.41 15.68
CA LEU A 158 -2.26 -11.88 15.85
C LEU A 158 -2.26 -13.42 15.73
N PRO A 159 -1.38 -14.01 14.89
CA PRO A 159 -1.23 -15.46 14.88
C PRO A 159 -0.74 -15.97 16.24
N ASP A 160 -1.04 -17.22 16.56
CA ASP A 160 -0.52 -17.87 17.78
C ASP A 160 1.00 -17.76 17.86
N GLU A 161 1.54 -17.59 19.07
CA GLU A 161 2.97 -17.35 19.34
C GLU A 161 3.88 -18.40 18.67
N LYS A 162 3.44 -19.66 18.61
CA LYS A 162 4.17 -20.73 17.90
C LYS A 162 4.25 -20.50 16.40
N LEU A 163 3.15 -20.08 15.78
CA LEU A 163 3.09 -19.83 14.35
C LEU A 163 3.99 -18.66 13.97
N LEU A 164 3.98 -17.60 14.77
CA LEU A 164 4.89 -16.45 14.63
C LEU A 164 6.36 -16.86 14.75
N ALA A 165 6.69 -17.67 15.76
CA ALA A 165 8.06 -18.16 15.94
C ALA A 165 8.54 -18.99 14.73
N ASP A 166 7.68 -19.86 14.20
CA ASP A 166 7.99 -20.68 13.03
C ASP A 166 8.20 -19.80 11.77
N GLU A 167 7.38 -18.77 11.59
CA GLU A 167 7.45 -17.87 10.44
C GLU A 167 8.67 -16.91 10.51
N LEU A 168 9.07 -16.48 11.72
CA LEU A 168 10.31 -15.75 11.96
C LEU A 168 11.54 -16.61 11.60
N VAL A 169 11.57 -17.86 12.06
CA VAL A 169 12.65 -18.80 11.72
C VAL A 169 12.70 -19.03 10.20
N ARG A 170 11.54 -19.22 9.56
CA ARG A 170 11.45 -19.39 8.10
C ARG A 170 11.99 -18.16 7.35
N SER A 171 11.61 -16.96 7.79
CA SER A 171 12.04 -15.70 7.18
C SER A 171 13.55 -15.47 7.34
N GLN A 172 14.11 -15.75 8.52
CA GLN A 172 15.55 -15.68 8.77
C GLN A 172 16.33 -16.61 7.83
N ASN A 173 15.88 -17.86 7.70
CA ASN A 173 16.51 -18.83 6.80
C ASN A 173 16.47 -18.39 5.32
N LEU A 174 15.38 -17.74 4.88
CA LEU A 174 15.25 -17.17 3.54
C LEU A 174 16.19 -15.97 3.30
N LEU A 175 16.41 -15.14 4.31
CA LEU A 175 17.35 -14.02 4.23
C LEU A 175 18.80 -14.48 4.19
N ASP A 176 19.14 -15.55 4.93
CA ASP A 176 20.50 -16.10 4.95
C ASP A 176 20.86 -16.82 3.64
N THR A 177 19.88 -17.49 3.02
CA THR A 177 20.06 -18.11 1.68
C THR A 177 20.17 -17.08 0.55
N ARG A 178 19.65 -15.86 0.71
CA ARG A 178 19.82 -14.76 -0.26
C ARG A 178 21.17 -14.04 -0.14
N LYS A 179 21.90 -14.23 0.96
CA LYS A 179 23.24 -13.63 1.20
C LYS A 179 24.40 -14.55 0.80
N SER A 180 24.11 -15.80 0.42
CA SER A 180 25.08 -16.80 -0.06
C SER A 180 25.06 -16.88 -1.58
#